data_AF-A0A6A4Z611-F1
#
_entry.id   AF-A0A6A4Z611-F1
#
_cell.length_a   1.000
_cell.length_b   1.000
_cell.length_c   1.000
_cell.angle_alpha   90.00
_cell.angle_beta   90.00
_cell.angle_gamma   90.00
#
_symmetry.space_group_name_H-M   'P 1'
#
loop_
_entity.id
_entity.type
_entity.pdbx_description
1 polymer ?
#
loop_
_entity_poly.entity_id
_entity_poly.type
_entity_poly.pdbx_seq_one_letter_code
_entity_poly.pdbx_strand_id
1 'polypeptide(L)'
;MNVLDLGFFRTIQSLQQNHQSNTFEDIVAATNQAWKDVDSWSLERNFLTLQCCLREVILSAGDNSYKVPHMKKAALKKSGLLPESVECGRDVFNTGCALLSNEDLEKTMNLLAAQTAADLEMCDIFSAMESLGIDDDEGV
;
A
#
# COMPACT_ATOMS: atom_id res chain seq x y z
N MET A 1 -3.03 0.05 0.33
CA MET A 1 -2.91 -0.64 1.63
C MET A 1 -2.73 -2.13 1.40
N ASN A 2 -1.74 -2.78 2.04
CA ASN A 2 -1.51 -4.22 1.95
C ASN A 2 -1.43 -4.85 3.35
N VAL A 3 -2.08 -6.01 3.55
CA VAL A 3 -2.09 -6.73 4.84
C VAL A 3 -0.69 -7.18 5.27
N LEU A 4 0.20 -7.47 4.32
CA LEU A 4 1.57 -7.91 4.57
C LEU A 4 2.44 -6.75 5.08
N ASP A 5 2.25 -5.54 4.53
CA ASP A 5 2.91 -4.32 5.00
C ASP A 5 2.51 -3.97 6.44
N LEU A 6 1.27 -4.27 6.84
CA LEU A 6 0.77 -3.97 8.18
C LEU A 6 1.46 -4.77 9.29
N GLY A 7 2.11 -5.90 8.96
CA GLY A 7 2.87 -6.61 9.97
C GLY A 7 3.93 -7.58 9.47
N PHE A 8 3.62 -8.46 8.49
CA PHE A 8 4.56 -9.52 8.11
C PHE A 8 5.89 -8.97 7.57
N PHE A 9 5.85 -8.01 6.66
CA PHE A 9 7.08 -7.40 6.12
C PHE A 9 7.83 -6.57 7.15
N ARG A 10 7.13 -5.98 8.13
CA ARG A 10 7.78 -5.28 9.25
C ARG A 10 8.56 -6.25 10.14
N THR A 11 8.03 -7.46 10.34
CA THR A 11 8.73 -8.54 11.04
C THR A 11 9.97 -8.99 10.25
N ILE A 12 9.86 -9.20 8.93
CA ILE A 12 11.02 -9.56 8.07
C ILE A 12 12.07 -8.46 8.10
N GLN A 13 11.68 -7.20 7.97
CA GLN A 13 12.61 -6.07 8.01
C GLN A 13 13.33 -5.98 9.36
N SER A 14 12.63 -6.27 10.46
CA SER A 14 13.23 -6.34 11.81
C SER A 14 14.20 -7.52 11.93
N LEU A 15 13.91 -8.66 11.27
CA LEU A 15 14.81 -9.81 11.20
C LEU A 15 16.08 -9.50 10.39
N GLN A 16 15.97 -8.82 9.26
CA GLN A 16 17.11 -8.41 8.44
C GLN A 16 18.03 -7.39 9.15
N GLN A 17 17.47 -6.54 10.01
CA GLN A 17 18.28 -5.64 10.86
C GLN A 17 19.12 -6.41 11.90
N ASN A 18 18.64 -7.57 12.34
CA ASN A 18 19.30 -8.41 13.34
C ASN A 18 20.17 -9.52 12.73
N HIS A 19 19.89 -9.93 11.49
CA HIS A 19 20.61 -10.96 10.74
C HIS A 19 21.08 -10.39 9.40
N GLN A 20 22.39 -10.22 9.24
CA GLN A 20 22.97 -9.82 7.95
C GLN A 20 22.99 -11.01 7.00
N SER A 21 22.02 -11.07 6.09
CA SER A 21 22.04 -11.98 4.95
C SER A 21 23.00 -11.43 3.89
N ASN A 22 24.03 -12.21 3.51
CA ASN A 22 25.06 -11.76 2.57
C ASN A 22 24.87 -12.37 1.16
N THR A 23 23.95 -13.32 1.02
CA THR A 23 23.63 -13.99 -0.24
C THR A 23 22.12 -13.99 -0.49
N PHE A 24 21.73 -14.21 -1.75
CA PHE A 24 20.32 -14.38 -2.12
C PHE A 24 19.70 -15.57 -1.38
N GLU A 25 20.43 -16.67 -1.28
CA GLU A 25 20.03 -17.91 -0.61
C GLU A 25 19.74 -17.66 0.88
N ASP A 26 20.59 -16.85 1.55
CA ASP A 26 20.37 -16.47 2.95
C ASP A 26 19.09 -15.66 3.13
N ILE A 27 18.77 -14.76 2.19
CA ILE A 27 17.53 -13.97 2.22
C ILE A 27 16.31 -14.89 2.07
N VAL A 28 16.37 -15.83 1.12
CA VAL A 28 15.28 -16.80 0.90
C VAL A 28 15.09 -17.70 2.12
N ALA A 29 16.17 -18.20 2.71
CA ALA A 29 16.13 -19.03 3.91
C ALA A 29 15.54 -18.26 5.10
N ALA A 30 16.02 -17.03 5.35
CA ALA A 30 15.54 -16.17 6.43
C ALA A 30 14.05 -15.81 6.25
N THR A 31 13.61 -15.52 5.03
CA THR A 31 12.21 -15.20 4.72
C THR A 31 11.30 -16.41 4.98
N ASN A 32 11.71 -17.60 4.53
CA ASN A 32 10.95 -18.82 4.78
C ASN A 32 10.89 -19.17 6.28
N GLN A 33 11.97 -18.93 7.02
CA GLN A 33 12.00 -19.13 8.46
C GLN A 33 11.07 -18.14 9.17
N ALA A 34 11.12 -16.85 8.80
CA ALA A 34 10.20 -15.83 9.31
C ALA A 34 8.73 -16.17 9.07
N TRP A 35 8.40 -16.76 7.92
CA TRP A 35 7.05 -17.25 7.64
C TRP A 35 6.64 -18.42 8.53
N LYS A 36 7.54 -19.38 8.78
CA LYS A 36 7.26 -20.50 9.70
C LYS A 36 7.09 -20.04 11.14
N ASP A 37 7.86 -19.03 11.55
CA ASP A 37 7.85 -18.48 12.90
C ASP A 37 6.72 -17.47 13.13
N VAL A 38 6.01 -17.07 12.06
CA VAL A 38 4.93 -16.10 12.18
C VAL A 38 3.77 -16.73 12.97
N ASP A 39 3.46 -16.09 14.09
CA ASP A 39 2.34 -16.48 14.92
C ASP A 39 1.01 -16.17 14.19
N SER A 40 0.11 -17.16 14.14
CA SER A 40 -1.20 -17.02 13.49
C SER A 40 -2.02 -15.87 14.08
N TRP A 41 -1.88 -15.62 15.39
CA TRP A 41 -2.53 -14.50 16.04
C TRP A 41 -2.03 -13.13 15.53
N SER A 42 -0.75 -13.03 15.18
CA SER A 42 -0.20 -11.83 14.57
C SER A 42 -0.83 -11.51 13.21
N LEU A 43 -1.12 -12.53 12.38
CA LEU A 43 -1.86 -12.34 11.13
C LEU A 43 -3.31 -11.92 11.37
N GLU A 44 -4.03 -12.63 12.24
CA GLU A 44 -5.42 -12.30 12.61
C GLU A 44 -5.55 -10.83 13.05
N ARG A 45 -4.60 -10.36 13.86
CA ARG A 45 -4.50 -8.96 14.29
C ARG A 45 -4.32 -7.99 13.12
N ASN A 46 -3.52 -8.36 12.11
CA ASN A 46 -3.29 -7.54 10.92
C ASN A 46 -4.54 -7.45 10.04
N PHE A 47 -5.27 -8.56 9.86
CA PHE A 47 -6.54 -8.55 9.12
C PHE A 47 -7.58 -7.64 9.77
N LEU A 48 -7.76 -7.72 11.09
CA LEU A 48 -8.66 -6.80 11.80
C LEU A 48 -8.18 -5.33 11.71
N THR A 49 -6.87 -5.10 11.65
CA THR A 49 -6.32 -3.76 11.43
C THR A 49 -6.66 -3.25 10.03
N LEU A 50 -6.48 -4.09 9.01
CA LEU A 50 -6.83 -3.75 7.64
C LEU A 50 -8.30 -3.37 7.52
N GLN A 51 -9.21 -4.15 8.10
CA GLN A 51 -10.64 -3.86 8.07
C GLN A 51 -10.98 -2.52 8.75
N CYS A 52 -10.34 -2.22 9.90
CA CYS A 52 -10.46 -0.90 10.51
C CYS A 52 -9.98 0.21 9.58
N CYS A 53 -8.83 0.03 8.93
CA CYS A 53 -8.29 1.03 8.02
C CYS A 53 -9.17 1.24 6.78
N LEU A 54 -9.72 0.18 6.19
CA LEU A 54 -10.65 0.30 5.05
C LEU A 54 -11.87 1.14 5.41
N ARG A 55 -12.36 1.05 6.65
CA ARG A 55 -13.43 1.91 7.14
C ARG A 55 -13.00 3.39 7.18
N GLU A 56 -11.79 3.68 7.64
CA GLU A 56 -11.24 5.05 7.64
C GLU A 56 -10.99 5.59 6.22
N VAL A 57 -10.57 4.74 5.27
CA VAL A 57 -10.42 5.12 3.86
C VAL A 57 -11.74 5.62 3.31
N ILE A 58 -12.84 4.90 3.58
CA ILE A 58 -14.18 5.31 3.15
C ILE A 58 -14.55 6.67 3.77
N LEU A 59 -14.35 6.81 5.08
CA LEU A 59 -14.64 8.06 5.80
C LEU A 59 -13.76 9.24 5.36
N SER A 60 -12.57 8.94 4.83
CA SER A 60 -11.60 9.93 4.34
C SER A 60 -11.68 10.11 2.82
N ALA A 61 -12.75 9.65 2.16
CA ALA A 61 -12.93 9.77 0.72
C ALA A 61 -11.76 9.24 -0.13
N GLY A 62 -11.16 8.12 0.29
CA GLY A 62 -10.04 7.49 -0.41
C GLY A 62 -8.66 7.95 0.05
N ASP A 63 -8.56 8.97 0.91
CA ASP A 63 -7.27 9.44 1.44
C ASP A 63 -6.63 8.46 2.43
N ASN A 64 -5.31 8.55 2.58
CA ASN A 64 -4.49 7.79 3.52
C ASN A 64 -4.05 8.60 4.74
N SER A 65 -4.46 9.87 4.86
CA SER A 65 -4.08 10.77 5.97
C SER A 65 -4.84 10.52 7.28
N TYR A 66 -5.26 9.27 7.55
CA TYR A 66 -5.93 8.87 8.78
C TYR A 66 -4.96 8.18 9.75
N LYS A 67 -5.29 8.25 11.04
CA LYS A 67 -4.58 7.46 12.06
C LYS A 67 -5.12 6.04 12.05
N VAL A 68 -4.22 5.05 12.06
CA VAL A 68 -4.61 3.63 12.16
C VAL A 68 -5.46 3.40 13.41
N PRO A 69 -6.72 2.93 13.29
CA PRO A 69 -7.59 2.75 14.45
C PRO A 69 -7.12 1.63 15.39
N HIS A 70 -7.08 1.92 16.68
CA HIS A 70 -6.74 0.95 17.72
C HIS A 70 -7.98 0.42 18.43
N MET A 71 -8.28 -0.88 18.27
CA MET A 71 -9.43 -1.55 18.91
C MET A 71 -9.06 -2.47 20.10
N LYS A 72 -7.87 -2.29 20.70
CA LYS A 72 -7.39 -3.09 21.85
C LYS A 72 -7.51 -4.61 21.66
N LYS A 73 -7.17 -5.11 20.46
CA LYS A 73 -7.33 -6.50 20.00
C LYS A 73 -6.82 -7.55 21.02
N ALA A 74 -5.67 -7.31 21.65
CA ALA A 74 -5.11 -8.22 22.66
C ALA A 74 -5.99 -8.35 23.91
N ALA A 75 -6.59 -7.25 24.37
CA ALA A 75 -7.51 -7.28 25.50
C ALA A 75 -8.80 -8.01 25.15
N LEU A 76 -9.36 -7.75 23.96
CA LEU A 76 -10.57 -8.43 23.47
C LEU A 76 -10.36 -9.94 23.29
N LYS A 77 -9.20 -10.36 22.78
CA LYS A 77 -8.86 -11.79 22.66
C LYS A 77 -8.76 -12.45 24.03
N LYS A 78 -8.12 -11.79 25.00
CA LYS A 78 -8.02 -12.29 26.38
C LYS A 78 -9.38 -12.44 27.06
N SER A 79 -10.34 -11.56 26.74
CA SER A 79 -11.71 -11.66 27.27
C SER A 79 -12.63 -12.56 26.44
N GLY A 80 -12.16 -13.17 25.34
CA GLY A 80 -13.00 -13.99 24.45
C GLY A 80 -14.05 -13.18 23.67
N LEU A 81 -13.87 -11.87 23.55
CA LEU A 81 -14.80 -10.94 22.88
C LEU A 81 -14.20 -10.34 21.61
N LEU A 82 -13.14 -10.96 21.07
CA LEU A 82 -12.56 -10.51 19.81
C LEU A 82 -13.53 -10.87 18.67
N PRO A 83 -14.00 -9.90 17.87
CA PRO A 83 -14.83 -10.21 16.74
C PRO A 83 -13.98 -10.81 15.61
N GLU A 84 -14.58 -11.69 14.81
CA GLU A 84 -13.95 -12.28 13.63
C GLU A 84 -13.76 -11.25 12.50
N SER A 85 -14.67 -10.27 12.43
CA SER A 85 -14.60 -9.15 11.49
C SER A 85 -15.05 -7.84 12.14
N VAL A 86 -14.57 -6.73 11.60
CA VAL A 86 -14.93 -5.38 12.02
C VAL A 86 -16.23 -5.01 11.32
N GLU A 87 -17.25 -4.69 12.10
CA GLU A 87 -18.52 -4.23 11.56
C GLU A 87 -18.35 -2.90 10.80
N CYS A 88 -18.95 -2.84 9.61
CA CYS A 88 -19.06 -1.62 8.83
C CYS A 88 -20.43 -1.00 9.09
N GLY A 89 -20.46 0.14 9.78
CA GLY A 89 -21.69 0.86 10.07
C GLY A 89 -22.42 1.26 8.78
N ARG A 90 -23.76 1.26 8.83
CA ARG A 90 -24.60 1.63 7.67
C ARG A 90 -24.32 3.05 7.19
N ASP A 91 -24.00 3.94 8.12
CA ASP A 91 -23.56 5.31 7.88
C ASP A 91 -22.28 5.36 7.05
N VAL A 92 -21.27 4.56 7.39
CA VAL A 92 -20.02 4.47 6.63
C VAL A 92 -20.27 3.93 5.23
N PHE A 93 -21.07 2.86 5.13
CA PHE A 93 -21.46 2.28 3.85
C PHE A 93 -22.16 3.31 2.95
N ASN A 94 -23.16 4.00 3.48
CA ASN A 94 -23.90 5.03 2.74
C ASN A 94 -23.00 6.19 2.31
N THR A 95 -22.05 6.58 3.16
CA THR A 95 -21.03 7.58 2.84
C THR A 95 -20.20 7.13 1.63
N GLY A 96 -19.73 5.89 1.63
CA GLY A 96 -19.02 5.31 0.49
C GLY A 96 -19.85 5.30 -0.79
N CYS A 97 -21.13 4.90 -0.72
CA CYS A 97 -22.02 4.93 -1.89
C CYS A 97 -22.22 6.34 -2.43
N ALA A 98 -22.38 7.34 -1.56
CA ALA A 98 -22.55 8.72 -1.97
C ALA A 98 -21.28 9.28 -2.65
N LEU A 99 -20.10 8.97 -2.11
CA LEU A 99 -18.82 9.35 -2.70
C LEU A 99 -18.66 8.76 -4.10
N LEU A 100 -18.91 7.45 -4.25
CA LEU A 100 -18.81 6.76 -5.55
C LEU A 100 -19.83 7.27 -6.56
N SER A 101 -21.03 7.65 -6.12
CA SER A 101 -22.08 8.16 -7.03
C SER A 101 -21.77 9.55 -7.57
N ASN A 102 -20.94 10.33 -6.86
CA ASN A 102 -20.53 11.67 -7.27
C ASN A 102 -19.31 11.66 -8.21
N GLU A 103 -18.64 10.52 -8.36
CA GLU A 103 -17.38 10.41 -9.10
C GLU A 103 -17.65 10.01 -10.56
N ASP A 104 -17.33 10.91 -11.50
CA ASP A 104 -17.37 10.60 -12.93
C ASP A 104 -16.06 9.93 -13.34
N LEU A 105 -16.03 8.61 -13.18
CA LEU A 105 -14.84 7.80 -13.47
C LEU A 105 -14.47 7.83 -14.96
N GLU A 106 -15.47 7.92 -15.85
CA GLU A 106 -15.23 7.97 -17.29
C GLU A 106 -14.51 9.26 -17.68
N LYS A 107 -14.99 10.40 -17.18
CA LYS A 107 -14.32 11.69 -17.37
C LYS A 107 -12.91 11.69 -16.77
N THR A 108 -12.75 11.13 -15.58
CA THR A 108 -11.45 11.06 -14.90
C THR A 108 -10.45 10.23 -15.70
N MET A 109 -10.88 9.07 -16.21
CA MET A 109 -10.07 8.20 -17.04
C MET A 109 -9.68 8.86 -18.37
N ASN A 110 -10.62 9.57 -19.01
CA ASN A 110 -10.36 10.30 -20.25
C ASN A 110 -9.36 11.45 -20.03
N LEU A 111 -9.49 12.19 -18.93
CA LEU A 111 -8.53 13.24 -18.56
C LEU A 111 -7.14 12.66 -18.31
N LEU A 112 -7.04 11.56 -17.58
CA LEU A 112 -5.78 10.90 -17.29
C LEU A 112 -5.10 10.35 -18.55
N ALA A 113 -5.88 9.76 -19.46
CA ALA A 113 -5.39 9.27 -20.74
C ALA A 113 -4.83 10.42 -21.60
N ALA A 114 -5.53 11.55 -21.67
CA ALA A 114 -5.06 12.74 -22.39
C ALA A 114 -3.77 13.31 -21.77
N GLN A 115 -3.68 13.37 -20.43
CA GLN A 115 -2.47 13.80 -19.75
C GLN A 115 -1.29 12.85 -20.04
N THR A 116 -1.54 11.55 -19.96
CA THR A 116 -0.51 10.52 -20.21
C THR A 116 0.02 10.62 -21.65
N ALA A 117 -0.85 10.87 -22.62
CA ALA A 117 -0.45 11.07 -24.02
C ALA A 117 0.44 12.30 -24.18
N ALA A 118 0.08 13.43 -23.56
CA ALA A 118 0.89 14.64 -23.58
C ALA A 118 2.26 14.45 -22.89
N ASP A 119 2.29 13.72 -21.77
CA ASP A 119 3.53 13.41 -21.05
C ASP A 119 4.45 12.50 -21.89
N LEU A 120 3.89 11.56 -22.66
CA LEU A 120 4.64 10.72 -23.59
C LEU A 120 5.21 11.54 -24.76
N GLU A 121 4.41 12.42 -25.37
CA GLU A 121 4.89 13.31 -26.44
C GLU A 121 6.05 14.19 -25.96
N MET A 122 5.97 14.69 -24.72
CA MET A 122 7.04 15.45 -24.10
C MET A 122 8.32 14.61 -23.90
N CYS A 123 8.18 13.34 -23.47
CA CYS A 123 9.30 12.40 -23.37
C CYS A 123 9.99 12.16 -24.72
N ASP A 124 9.22 12.03 -25.80
CA ASP A 124 9.74 11.83 -27.15
C ASP A 124 10.53 13.05 -27.64
N ILE A 125 10.04 14.26 -27.35
CA ILE A 125 10.74 15.52 -27.68
C ILE A 125 12.07 15.62 -26.89
N PHE A 126 12.07 15.32 -25.59
CA PHE A 126 13.29 15.36 -24.79
C PHE A 126 14.31 14.31 -25.25
N SER A 127 13.87 13.10 -25.61
CA SER A 127 14.74 12.05 -26.15
C SER A 127 15.35 12.45 -27.51
N ALA A 128 14.57 13.11 -28.36
CA ALA A 128 15.05 13.65 -29.63
C ALA A 128 16.07 14.78 -29.43
N MET A 129 15.85 15.68 -28.46
CA MET A 129 16.81 16.73 -28.10
C MET A 129 18.11 16.17 -27.53
N GLU A 130 18.06 15.13 -26.70
CA GLU A 130 19.26 14.46 -26.16
C GLU A 130 20.07 13.78 -27.27
N SER A 131 19.38 13.18 -28.24
CA SER A 131 20.01 12.60 -29.44
C SER A 131 20.61 13.66 -30.38
N LEU A 132 20.13 14.90 -30.30
CA LEU A 132 20.68 16.06 -31.00
C LEU A 132 21.74 16.81 -30.17
N GLY A 133 22.10 16.27 -28.99
CA GLY A 133 23.18 16.77 -28.15
C GLY A 133 24.49 16.85 -28.93
N ILE A 134 24.93 18.09 -29.07
CA ILE A 134 26.15 18.63 -29.69
C ILE A 134 27.30 17.61 -29.71
N ASP A 135 27.71 17.21 -30.91
CA ASP A 135 29.09 16.78 -31.15
C ASP A 135 29.98 17.97 -30.75
N ASP A 136 30.50 17.94 -29.52
CA ASP A 136 31.68 18.71 -29.15
C ASP A 136 32.83 18.11 -29.97
N ASP A 137 32.91 18.46 -31.26
CA ASP A 137 34.07 18.13 -32.07
C ASP A 137 34.65 19.34 -32.80
N GLU A 138 35.96 19.42 -32.59
CA GLU A 138 37.00 20.17 -33.29
C GLU A 138 37.00 21.71 -33.23
N GLY A 139 37.75 22.21 -32.24
CA GLY A 139 38.25 23.57 -32.18
C GLY A 139 39.67 23.67 -31.61
N VAL A 140 40.65 23.17 -32.37
CA VAL A 140 42.13 23.38 -32.30
C VAL A 140 42.92 22.61 -31.23
#